data_AF-A0A1R1JN27-F1
#
_entry.id   AF-A0A1R1JN27-F1
#
_cell.length_a   1.000
_cell.length_b   1.000
_cell.length_c   1.000
_cell.angle_alpha   90.00
_cell.angle_beta   90.00
_cell.angle_gamma   90.00
#
_symmetry.space_group_name_H-M   'P 1'
#
loop_
_entity.id
_entity.type
_entity.pdbx_description
1 polymer ?
#
loop_
_entity_poly.entity_id
_entity_poly.type
_entity_poly.pdbx_seq_one_letter_code
_entity_poly.pdbx_strand_id
1 'polypeptide(L)'
;MNTALTSVPLYRLGHSRSGDKGDISNLSLIAWDPECYEVLAAQVTEARVAAWFGYRRPARVTRYLLPTLHAMNFVLEGVLDGGVNDALNLDAHGKSLSFRLLDMTVQVSPALAARLPDIAGDHPAPA
;
A
#
# COMPACT_ATOMS: atom_id res chain seq x y z
N MET A 1 -23.48 19.38 6.03
CA MET A 1 -22.21 20.09 5.75
C MET A 1 -21.41 19.20 4.80
N ASN A 2 -21.09 19.69 3.60
CA ASN A 2 -20.30 18.94 2.63
C ASN A 2 -18.82 19.10 3.01
N THR A 3 -18.30 18.22 3.85
CA THR A 3 -16.92 18.31 4.32
C THR A 3 -16.01 17.85 3.18
N ALA A 4 -15.23 18.77 2.60
CA ALA A 4 -14.29 18.44 1.54
C ALA A 4 -13.26 17.39 2.03
N LEU A 5 -12.99 16.39 1.20
CA LEU A 5 -12.01 15.34 1.51
C LEU A 5 -10.58 15.89 1.35
N THR A 6 -9.67 15.36 2.17
CA THR A 6 -8.24 15.67 2.15
C THR A 6 -7.46 14.48 1.60
N SER A 7 -6.52 14.75 0.69
CA SER A 7 -5.61 13.74 0.15
C SER A 7 -4.45 13.51 1.12
N VAL A 8 -4.24 12.27 1.54
CA VAL A 8 -3.14 11.87 2.44
C VAL A 8 -2.44 10.62 1.94
N PRO A 9 -1.12 10.47 2.16
CA PRO A 9 -0.38 9.27 1.76
C PRO A 9 -0.67 8.07 2.67
N LEU A 10 -0.54 6.86 2.13
CA LEU A 10 -0.86 5.61 2.81
C LEU A 10 -0.02 5.35 4.07
N TYR A 11 1.22 5.84 4.14
CA TYR A 11 2.04 5.70 5.36
C TYR A 11 1.38 6.32 6.61
N ARG A 12 0.45 7.26 6.43
CA ARG A 12 -0.30 7.85 7.54
C ARG A 12 -1.38 6.92 8.08
N LEU A 13 -1.87 5.96 7.27
CA LEU A 13 -2.98 5.06 7.61
C LEU A 13 -2.52 3.64 7.98
N GLY A 14 -1.27 3.28 7.68
CA GLY A 14 -0.78 1.94 7.93
C GLY A 14 0.67 1.73 7.58
N HIS A 15 1.09 0.48 7.66
CA HIS A 15 2.41 0.03 7.24
C HIS A 15 2.35 -1.06 6.18
N SER A 16 3.46 -1.23 5.48
CA SER A 16 3.61 -2.20 4.41
C SER A 16 4.95 -2.92 4.55
N ARG A 17 4.95 -4.20 4.19
CA ARG A 17 6.16 -5.00 3.99
C ARG A 17 6.05 -5.68 2.63
N SER A 18 7.20 -5.95 2.02
CA SER A 18 7.31 -6.67 0.77
C SER A 18 7.94 -8.05 0.98
N GLY A 19 7.57 -8.99 0.13
CA GLY A 19 8.33 -10.21 -0.11
C GLY A 19 8.40 -10.50 -1.60
N ASP A 20 9.37 -11.33 -1.97
CA ASP A 20 9.64 -11.72 -3.35
C ASP A 20 9.55 -13.25 -3.52
N LYS A 21 9.07 -13.66 -4.69
CA LYS A 21 9.12 -15.05 -5.14
C LYS A 21 9.20 -15.13 -6.66
N GLY A 22 10.40 -15.38 -7.19
CA GLY A 22 10.64 -15.33 -8.63
C GLY A 22 10.42 -13.91 -9.16
N ASP A 23 9.57 -13.76 -10.17
CA ASP A 23 9.21 -12.44 -10.74
C ASP A 23 7.94 -11.83 -10.10
N ILE A 24 7.59 -12.29 -8.89
CA ILE A 24 6.39 -11.87 -8.16
C ILE A 24 6.81 -11.10 -6.92
N SER A 25 6.17 -9.96 -6.68
CA SER A 25 6.25 -9.24 -5.41
C SER A 25 4.91 -9.32 -4.67
N ASN A 26 4.95 -9.68 -3.39
CA ASN A 26 3.81 -9.52 -2.51
C ASN A 26 3.99 -8.29 -1.62
N LEU A 27 2.94 -7.49 -1.47
CA LEU A 27 2.94 -6.27 -0.66
C LEU A 27 1.80 -6.37 0.36
N SER A 28 2.14 -6.40 1.65
CA SER A 28 1.16 -6.24 2.70
C SER A 28 0.78 -4.77 2.87
N LEU A 29 -0.44 -4.49 3.31
CA LEU A 29 -0.87 -3.18 3.78
C LEU A 29 -1.76 -3.40 5.00
N ILE A 30 -1.24 -3.02 6.16
CA ILE A 30 -1.86 -3.27 7.46
C ILE A 30 -2.21 -1.90 8.05
N ALA A 31 -3.50 -1.68 8.31
CA ALA A 31 -4.00 -0.43 8.82
C ALA A 31 -3.61 -0.22 10.30
N TRP A 32 -3.51 1.03 10.73
CA TRP A 32 -3.28 1.35 12.14
C TRP A 32 -4.48 1.02 13.03
N ASP A 33 -5.70 1.17 12.51
CA ASP A 33 -6.94 0.93 13.22
C ASP A 33 -8.08 0.57 12.24
N PRO A 34 -9.25 0.15 12.73
CA PRO A 34 -10.38 -0.24 11.88
C PRO A 34 -10.90 0.87 10.97
N GLU A 35 -10.90 2.14 11.41
CA GLU A 35 -11.37 3.26 10.58
C GLU A 35 -10.42 3.50 9.40
N CYS A 36 -9.11 3.38 9.62
CA CYS A 36 -8.11 3.40 8.56
C CYS A 36 -8.36 2.23 7.57
N TYR A 37 -8.63 1.03 8.07
CA TYR A 37 -8.89 -0.13 7.22
C TYR A 37 -10.05 0.09 6.25
N GLU A 38 -11.17 0.66 6.70
CA GLU A 38 -12.32 0.95 5.82
C GLU A 38 -11.95 1.89 4.67
N VAL A 39 -11.16 2.93 4.95
CA VAL A 39 -10.62 3.83 3.91
C VAL A 39 -9.75 3.06 2.92
N LEU A 40 -8.82 2.26 3.43
CA LEU A 40 -7.89 1.49 2.59
C LEU A 40 -8.63 0.47 1.73
N ALA A 41 -9.58 -0.28 2.30
CA ALA A 41 -10.33 -1.32 1.59
C ALA A 41 -11.18 -0.74 0.46
N ALA A 42 -11.77 0.44 0.68
CA ALA A 42 -12.57 1.14 -0.32
C ALA A 42 -11.71 1.71 -1.47
N GLN A 43 -10.50 2.21 -1.17
CA GLN A 43 -9.74 3.03 -2.12
C GLN A 43 -8.49 2.36 -2.70
N VAL A 44 -7.88 1.41 -2.02
CA VAL A 44 -6.67 0.72 -2.48
C VAL A 44 -7.10 -0.54 -3.23
N THR A 45 -7.58 -0.36 -4.46
CA THR A 45 -8.08 -1.44 -5.32
C THR A 45 -6.97 -2.02 -6.20
N GLU A 46 -7.20 -3.21 -6.74
CA GLU A 46 -6.28 -3.85 -7.72
C GLU A 46 -5.96 -2.91 -8.88
N ALA A 47 -6.99 -2.27 -9.45
CA ALA A 47 -6.84 -1.33 -10.56
C ALA A 47 -5.98 -0.11 -10.19
N ARG A 48 -6.17 0.44 -8.99
CA ARG A 48 -5.37 1.59 -8.53
C ARG A 48 -3.92 1.21 -8.25
N VAL A 49 -3.69 0.03 -7.66
CA VAL A 49 -2.34 -0.50 -7.44
C VAL A 49 -1.65 -0.82 -8.76
N ALA A 50 -2.35 -1.43 -9.72
CA ALA A 50 -1.81 -1.68 -11.07
C ALA A 50 -1.40 -0.39 -11.77
N ALA A 51 -2.23 0.66 -11.71
CA ALA A 51 -1.91 1.97 -12.27
C ALA A 51 -0.71 2.62 -11.55
N TRP A 52 -0.67 2.56 -10.21
CA TRP A 52 0.42 3.12 -9.41
C TRP A 52 1.79 2.49 -9.71
N PHE A 53 1.80 1.18 -9.93
CA PHE A 53 2.98 0.42 -10.34
C PHE A 53 3.14 0.29 -11.86
N GLY A 54 2.42 1.08 -12.66
CA GLY A 54 2.44 0.99 -14.13
C GLY A 54 3.83 1.13 -14.76
N TYR A 55 4.76 1.82 -14.08
CA TYR A 55 6.17 1.93 -14.50
C TYR A 55 6.92 0.59 -14.50
N ARG A 56 6.47 -0.39 -13.69
CA ARG A 56 6.95 -1.79 -13.69
C ARG A 56 6.15 -2.71 -14.60
N ARG A 57 5.07 -2.22 -15.21
CA ARG A 57 4.20 -2.98 -16.15
C ARG A 57 3.73 -4.33 -15.58
N PRO A 58 3.09 -4.37 -14.38
CA PRO A 58 2.60 -5.61 -13.80
C PRO A 58 1.69 -6.36 -14.77
N ALA A 59 1.92 -7.65 -14.94
CA ALA A 59 1.08 -8.51 -15.78
C ALA A 59 -0.30 -8.74 -15.12
N ARG A 60 -0.33 -8.85 -13.79
CA ARG A 60 -1.54 -8.99 -12.99
C ARG A 60 -1.31 -8.43 -11.59
N VAL A 61 -2.36 -7.84 -11.02
CA VAL A 61 -2.43 -7.45 -9.61
C VAL A 61 -3.65 -8.10 -8.99
N THR A 62 -3.43 -8.88 -7.93
CA THR A 62 -4.50 -9.54 -7.16
C THR A 62 -4.52 -9.02 -5.73
N ARG A 63 -5.70 -8.70 -5.20
CA ARG A 63 -5.90 -8.18 -3.84
C ARG A 63 -6.63 -9.21 -2.97
N TYR A 64 -6.01 -9.54 -1.85
CA TYR A 64 -6.57 -10.39 -0.80
C TYR A 64 -6.89 -9.54 0.42
N LEU A 65 -8.17 -9.43 0.79
CA LEU A 65 -8.59 -8.72 2.00
C LEU A 65 -8.54 -9.65 3.21
N LEU A 66 -8.05 -9.14 4.34
CA LEU A 66 -8.02 -9.82 5.64
C LEU A 66 -8.70 -8.94 6.71
N PRO A 67 -10.05 -8.84 6.72
CA PRO A 67 -10.77 -7.89 7.56
C PRO A 67 -10.50 -8.04 9.06
N THR A 68 -10.39 -9.27 9.55
CA THR A 68 -10.11 -9.56 10.98
C THR A 68 -8.74 -9.04 11.43
N LEU A 69 -7.80 -8.86 10.50
CA LEU A 69 -6.46 -8.31 10.77
C LEU A 69 -6.34 -6.84 10.37
N HIS A 70 -7.42 -6.22 9.89
CA HIS A 70 -7.43 -4.86 9.32
C HIS A 70 -6.34 -4.70 8.26
N ALA A 71 -6.17 -5.73 7.42
CA ALA A 71 -5.07 -5.83 6.48
C ALA A 71 -5.52 -6.26 5.08
N MET A 72 -4.63 -6.06 4.12
CA MET A 72 -4.73 -6.62 2.79
C MET A 72 -3.36 -7.00 2.25
N ASN A 73 -3.33 -7.97 1.34
CA ASN A 73 -2.11 -8.36 0.64
C ASN A 73 -2.34 -8.23 -0.87
N PHE A 74 -1.42 -7.57 -1.54
CA PHE A 74 -1.37 -7.49 -3.00
C PHE A 74 -0.32 -8.44 -3.52
N VAL A 75 -0.64 -9.13 -4.61
CA VAL A 75 0.32 -9.94 -5.37
C VAL A 75 0.45 -9.30 -6.74
N LEU A 76 1.66 -8.84 -7.04
CA LEU A 76 2.02 -8.19 -8.30
C LEU A 76 2.92 -9.16 -9.07
N GLU A 77 2.46 -9.58 -10.24
CA GLU A 77 3.19 -10.51 -11.11
C GLU A 77 3.94 -9.76 -12.21
N GLY A 78 5.19 -10.15 -12.47
CA GLY A 78 6.01 -9.59 -13.56
C GLY A 78 6.65 -8.23 -13.22
N VAL A 79 6.93 -7.96 -11.94
CA VAL A 79 7.37 -6.62 -11.48
C VAL A 79 8.80 -6.57 -10.97
N LEU A 80 9.53 -7.70 -11.02
CA LEU A 80 10.91 -7.83 -10.56
C LEU A 80 11.89 -8.03 -11.72
N ASP A 81 11.50 -7.65 -12.94
CA ASP A 81 12.32 -7.69 -14.17
C ASP A 81 12.93 -9.08 -14.46
N GLY A 82 12.14 -10.15 -14.31
CA GLY A 82 12.60 -11.54 -14.50
C GLY A 82 13.04 -12.22 -13.20
N GLY A 83 13.03 -11.50 -12.08
CA GLY A 83 13.39 -11.99 -10.76
C GLY A 83 14.86 -11.78 -10.41
N VAL A 84 15.23 -12.08 -9.16
CA VAL A 84 16.52 -11.69 -8.54
C VAL A 84 17.76 -12.06 -9.36
N ASN A 85 17.76 -13.21 -10.04
CA ASN A 85 18.93 -13.69 -10.78
C ASN A 85 19.15 -12.97 -12.12
N ASP A 86 18.08 -12.40 -12.69
CA ASP A 86 18.10 -11.76 -14.02
C ASP A 86 17.90 -10.23 -13.93
N ALA A 87 17.51 -9.71 -12.77
CA ALA A 87 17.24 -8.30 -12.54
C ALA A 87 18.53 -7.46 -12.58
N LEU A 88 18.60 -6.51 -13.52
CA LEU A 88 19.66 -5.49 -13.59
C LEU A 88 19.32 -4.21 -12.80
N ASN A 89 18.17 -4.19 -12.12
CA ASN A 89 17.70 -3.02 -11.38
C ASN A 89 18.27 -2.99 -9.95
N LEU A 90 18.25 -1.80 -9.32
CA LEU A 90 18.82 -1.57 -7.98
C LEU A 90 18.06 -2.29 -6.84
N ASP A 91 16.78 -2.60 -7.06
CA ASP A 91 15.89 -3.23 -6.07
C ASP A 91 15.38 -4.58 -6.58
N ALA A 92 16.33 -5.48 -6.86
CA ALA A 92 16.05 -6.80 -7.45
C ALA A 92 15.07 -7.65 -6.64
N HIS A 93 15.06 -7.46 -5.31
CA HIS A 93 14.13 -8.12 -4.38
C HIS A 93 12.81 -7.34 -4.16
N GLY A 94 12.64 -6.17 -4.79
CA GLY A 94 11.43 -5.36 -4.63
C GLY A 94 11.19 -4.85 -3.21
N LYS A 95 12.23 -4.72 -2.38
CA LYS A 95 12.11 -4.29 -0.98
C LYS A 95 11.64 -2.85 -0.84
N SER A 96 11.97 -2.01 -1.80
CA SER A 96 11.53 -0.62 -1.82
C SER A 96 10.07 -0.47 -2.27
N LEU A 97 9.48 -1.49 -2.90
CA LEU A 97 8.12 -1.43 -3.44
C LEU A 97 7.06 -1.24 -2.35
N SER A 98 7.30 -1.72 -1.12
CA SER A 98 6.41 -1.44 0.01
C SER A 98 6.38 0.05 0.36
N PHE A 99 7.53 0.72 0.36
CA PHE A 99 7.58 2.17 0.58
C PHE A 99 6.97 2.92 -0.59
N ARG A 100 7.16 2.43 -1.82
CA ARG A 100 6.49 3.00 -2.98
C ARG A 100 4.97 2.88 -2.90
N LEU A 101 4.44 1.76 -2.42
CA LEU A 101 3.00 1.62 -2.15
C LEU A 101 2.53 2.63 -1.10
N LEU A 102 3.29 2.79 -0.01
CA LEU A 102 2.95 3.70 1.09
C LEU A 102 2.94 5.19 0.69
N ASP A 103 3.54 5.55 -0.43
CA ASP A 103 3.52 6.90 -1.01
C ASP A 103 2.26 7.17 -1.85
N MET A 104 1.46 6.14 -2.16
CA MET A 104 0.16 6.33 -2.82
C MET A 104 -0.79 7.13 -1.90
N THR A 105 -1.67 7.95 -2.46
CA THR A 105 -2.60 8.78 -1.69
C THR A 105 -4.04 8.27 -1.71
N VAL A 106 -4.77 8.53 -0.62
CA VAL A 106 -6.20 8.27 -0.45
C VAL A 106 -6.91 9.52 0.06
N GLN A 107 -8.22 9.60 -0.19
CA GLN A 107 -9.06 10.70 0.27
C GLN A 107 -9.66 10.34 1.63
N VAL A 108 -9.51 11.22 2.62
CA VAL A 108 -10.04 11.03 3.98
C VAL A 108 -10.83 12.26 4.43
N SER A 109 -11.63 12.11 5.48
CA SER A 109 -12.25 13.27 6.14
C SER A 109 -11.17 14.16 6.79
N PRO A 110 -11.39 15.48 6.92
CA PRO A 110 -10.46 16.36 7.63
C PRO A 110 -10.24 15.95 9.10
N ALA A 111 -11.27 15.39 9.75
CA ALA A 111 -11.18 14.89 11.11
C ALA A 111 -10.21 13.70 11.23
N LEU A 112 -10.31 12.74 10.29
CA LEU A 112 -9.37 11.63 10.22
C LEU A 112 -7.97 12.13 9.87
N ALA A 113 -7.82 12.99 8.86
CA ALA A 113 -6.53 13.57 8.50
C ALA A 113 -5.82 14.29 9.67
N ALA A 114 -6.56 14.92 10.57
CA ALA A 114 -5.98 15.63 11.72
C ALA A 114 -5.42 14.69 12.79
N ARG A 115 -5.95 13.46 12.94
CA ARG A 115 -5.48 12.49 13.94
C ARG A 115 -4.38 11.56 13.45
N LEU A 116 -4.19 11.43 12.13
CA LEU A 116 -3.22 10.51 11.57
C LEU A 116 -1.78 11.02 11.74
N PRO A 117 -0.81 10.14 12.01
CA PRO A 117 0.62 10.49 12.11
C PRO A 117 1.16 11.08 10.80
N ASP A 118 2.22 11.89 10.86
CA ASP A 118 2.84 12.53 9.67
C ASP A 118 4.25 12.02 9.34
N ILE A 119 4.97 11.41 10.29
CA ILE A 119 6.29 10.80 10.07
C ILE A 119 6.20 9.28 10.26
N ALA A 120 6.87 8.52 9.39
CA ALA A 120 6.93 7.07 9.47
C ALA A 120 7.57 6.59 10.79
N GLY A 121 6.82 5.85 11.60
CA GLY A 121 7.24 5.34 12.91
C GLY A 121 6.39 5.86 14.07
N ASP A 122 5.57 6.89 13.81
CA ASP A 122 4.58 7.38 14.76
C ASP A 122 3.29 6.56 14.55
N HIS A 123 2.95 5.70 15.51
CA HIS A 123 1.64 5.06 15.52
C HIS A 123 0.64 6.07 16.10
N PRO A 124 -0.60 6.15 15.60
CA PRO A 124 -1.61 6.93 16.29
C PRO A 124 -1.72 6.44 17.73
N ALA A 125 -1.83 7.37 18.68
CA ALA A 125 -2.05 7.02 20.08
C ALA A 125 -3.25 6.06 20.17
N PRO A 126 -3.20 5.02 21.03
CA PRO A 126 -4.32 4.11 21.18
C PRO A 126 -5.58 4.91 21.53
N ALA A 127 -6.67 4.59 20.84
CA ALA A 127 -7.99 5.19 21.06
C ALA A 127 -8.54 4.91 22.46
#